data_AF-A0AAU9QI73-F1
#
_entry.id   AF-A0AAU9QI73-F1
#
_cell.length_a   1.000
_cell.length_b   1.000
_cell.length_c   1.000
_cell.angle_alpha   90.00
_cell.angle_beta   90.00
_cell.angle_gamma   90.00
#
_symmetry.space_group_name_H-M   'P 1'
#
loop_
_entity.id
_entity.type
_entity.pdbx_description
1 polymer ?
#
loop_
_entity_poly.entity_id
_entity_poly.type
_entity_poly.pdbx_seq_one_letter_code
_entity_poly.pdbx_strand_id
1 'polypeptide(L)'
;MSNKPSEGRAKRYKTYTSTLGDILFPGDGYDETELRSVVGELIHLAGESDLPKDPARLGKCLAVFMPEFVRDESIDLYWHQRNVDRWNQLVKPRLAQAIEDYYINGGKEKMASDVQNCLSELESLGMVIDGREAVTARLGRCNWKDNLVRVMLMGRPEGIRFHAPLSCCNTVNQNAAANVLERYNLNQSDIGTFVANVFRG
;
A
#
# COMPACT_ATOMS: atom_id res chain seq x y z
N MET A 1 5.49 -52.61 -6.37
CA MET A 1 4.47 -51.62 -5.97
C MET A 1 5.00 -50.24 -6.31
N SER A 2 4.33 -49.53 -7.22
CA SER A 2 4.76 -48.22 -7.70
C SER A 2 4.25 -47.15 -6.73
N ASN A 3 5.16 -46.52 -5.97
CA ASN A 3 4.85 -45.31 -5.22
C ASN A 3 4.67 -44.17 -6.21
N LYS A 4 3.43 -43.89 -6.61
CA LYS A 4 3.12 -42.63 -7.29
C LYS A 4 3.37 -41.49 -6.30
N PRO A 5 4.07 -40.41 -6.69
CA PRO A 5 4.14 -39.22 -5.88
C PRO A 5 2.71 -38.73 -5.67
N SER A 6 2.32 -38.51 -4.41
CA SER A 6 1.03 -37.90 -4.10
C SER A 6 0.95 -36.57 -4.85
N GLU A 7 -0.10 -36.42 -5.66
CA GLU A 7 -0.38 -35.16 -6.34
C GLU A 7 -0.55 -34.07 -5.27
N GLY A 8 0.42 -33.15 -5.20
CA GLY A 8 0.36 -32.04 -4.26
C GLY A 8 -0.91 -31.23 -4.50
N ARG A 9 -1.83 -31.21 -3.53
CA ARG A 9 -3.02 -30.36 -3.59
C ARG A 9 -2.65 -28.96 -3.12
N ALA A 10 -2.69 -27.99 -4.03
CA ALA A 10 -2.56 -26.58 -3.68
C ALA A 10 -3.91 -26.08 -3.13
N LYS A 11 -3.95 -25.68 -1.86
CA LYS A 11 -5.10 -25.01 -1.26
C LYS A 11 -4.95 -23.50 -1.42
N ARG A 12 -6.00 -22.85 -1.92
CA ARG A 12 -6.07 -21.38 -1.99
C ARG A 12 -6.89 -20.87 -0.82
N TYR A 13 -6.29 -20.04 0.02
CA TYR A 13 -7.00 -19.34 1.09
C TYR A 13 -7.68 -18.09 0.54
N LYS A 14 -8.68 -17.59 1.26
CA LYS A 14 -9.36 -16.35 0.90
C LYS A 14 -8.39 -15.17 1.03
N THR A 15 -8.38 -14.31 0.02
CA THR A 15 -7.66 -13.04 0.10
C THR A 15 -8.55 -11.98 0.73
N TYR A 16 -8.02 -11.30 1.74
CA TYR A 16 -8.68 -10.18 2.40
C TYR A 16 -7.94 -8.90 2.00
N THR A 17 -8.68 -7.85 1.62
CA THR A 17 -8.07 -6.56 1.26
C THR A 17 -8.30 -5.57 2.37
N SER A 18 -7.30 -4.73 2.65
CA SER A 18 -7.52 -3.57 3.49
C SER A 18 -6.61 -2.39 3.15
N THR A 19 -7.13 -1.19 3.37
CA THR A 19 -6.38 0.07 3.21
C THR A 19 -5.11 0.08 4.07
N LEU A 20 -5.20 -0.35 5.34
CA LEU A 20 -4.00 -0.45 6.19
C LEU A 20 -2.99 -1.46 5.61
N GLY A 21 -3.45 -2.62 5.13
CA GLY A 21 -2.59 -3.61 4.49
C GLY A 21 -1.81 -3.00 3.32
N ASP A 22 -2.51 -2.32 2.40
CA ASP A 22 -1.88 -1.65 1.25
C ASP A 22 -0.85 -0.60 1.66
N ILE A 23 -1.10 0.14 2.74
CA ILE A 23 -0.15 1.14 3.28
C ILE A 23 1.09 0.47 3.88
N LEU A 24 0.91 -0.57 4.68
CA LEU A 24 2.01 -1.20 5.43
C LEU A 24 2.93 -2.04 4.54
N PHE A 25 2.38 -2.68 3.51
CA PHE A 25 3.10 -3.63 2.65
C PHE A 25 2.86 -3.31 1.17
N PRO A 26 3.39 -2.18 0.66
CA PRO A 26 3.24 -1.80 -0.73
C PRO A 26 3.99 -2.76 -1.67
N GLY A 27 3.48 -2.97 -2.88
CA GLY A 27 4.11 -3.80 -3.92
C GLY A 27 3.41 -5.15 -4.18
N ASP A 28 3.73 -5.77 -5.32
CA ASP A 28 3.00 -6.93 -5.87
C ASP A 28 3.76 -8.26 -5.73
N GLY A 29 4.80 -8.31 -4.89
CA GLY A 29 5.48 -9.54 -4.58
C GLY A 29 4.60 -10.51 -3.79
N TYR A 30 4.96 -11.79 -3.81
CA TYR A 30 4.21 -12.83 -3.09
C TYR A 30 4.16 -12.54 -1.59
N ASP A 31 5.29 -12.16 -1.00
CA ASP A 31 5.40 -11.85 0.43
C ASP A 31 4.56 -10.64 0.81
N GLU A 32 4.62 -9.55 0.03
CA GLU A 32 3.81 -8.35 0.26
C GLU A 32 2.31 -8.68 0.14
N THR A 33 1.92 -9.43 -0.89
CA THR A 33 0.53 -9.85 -1.11
C THR A 33 0.01 -10.69 0.06
N GLU A 34 0.81 -11.61 0.56
CA GLU A 34 0.44 -12.42 1.73
C GLU A 34 0.30 -11.54 2.98
N LEU A 35 1.27 -10.68 3.28
CA LEU A 35 1.24 -9.80 4.44
C LEU A 35 0.04 -8.84 4.40
N ARG A 36 -0.25 -8.25 3.23
CA ARG A 36 -1.46 -7.46 2.98
C ARG A 36 -2.72 -8.24 3.30
N SER A 37 -2.79 -9.49 2.81
CA SER A 37 -3.93 -10.36 3.05
C SER A 37 -4.10 -10.71 4.54
N VAL A 38 -3.00 -10.93 5.26
CA VAL A 38 -3.02 -11.22 6.69
C VAL A 38 -3.51 -10.01 7.50
N VAL A 39 -3.06 -8.79 7.15
CA VAL A 39 -3.59 -7.55 7.77
C VAL A 39 -5.08 -7.39 7.47
N GLY A 40 -5.51 -7.67 6.24
CA GLY A 40 -6.92 -7.67 5.87
C GLY A 40 -7.75 -8.66 6.69
N GLU A 41 -7.24 -9.87 6.89
CA GLU A 41 -7.91 -10.89 7.73
C GLU A 41 -8.01 -10.42 9.20
N LEU A 42 -6.92 -9.86 9.74
CA LEU A 42 -6.90 -9.30 11.09
C LEU A 42 -7.97 -8.22 11.28
N ILE A 43 -8.06 -7.25 10.35
CA ILE A 43 -9.05 -6.16 10.40
C ILE A 43 -10.47 -6.72 10.29
N HIS A 44 -10.69 -7.66 9.35
CA HIS A 44 -11.98 -8.28 9.13
C HIS A 44 -12.48 -9.00 10.39
N LEU A 45 -11.63 -9.81 11.03
CA LEU A 45 -11.99 -10.56 12.24
C LEU A 45 -12.09 -9.66 13.48
N ALA A 46 -11.32 -8.58 13.55
CA ALA A 46 -11.43 -7.60 14.63
C ALA A 46 -12.72 -6.76 14.57
N GLY A 47 -13.44 -6.81 13.43
CA GLY A 47 -14.61 -5.97 13.19
C GLY A 47 -14.25 -4.48 13.11
N GLU A 48 -13.04 -4.18 12.66
CA GLU A 48 -12.51 -2.83 12.57
C GLU A 48 -12.84 -2.18 11.23
N SER A 49 -12.76 -0.84 11.18
CA SER A 49 -12.72 -0.13 9.90
C SER A 49 -11.46 -0.49 9.12
N ASP A 50 -11.54 -0.37 7.80
CA ASP A 50 -10.46 -0.71 6.86
C ASP A 50 -9.12 0.02 7.10
N LEU A 51 -9.19 1.16 7.79
CA LEU A 51 -8.06 1.88 8.35
C LEU A 51 -8.35 2.21 9.82
N PRO A 52 -7.99 1.32 10.77
CA PRO A 52 -8.29 1.50 12.19
C PRO A 52 -7.72 2.81 12.76
N LYS A 53 -8.45 3.45 13.68
CA LYS A 53 -8.00 4.67 14.36
C LYS A 53 -7.36 4.42 15.72
N ASP A 54 -7.64 3.27 16.33
CA ASP A 54 -7.14 2.88 17.64
C ASP A 54 -6.07 1.78 17.51
N PRO A 55 -4.77 2.15 17.52
CA PRO A 55 -3.69 1.17 17.39
C PRO A 55 -3.60 0.21 18.59
N ALA A 56 -4.04 0.63 19.79
CA ALA A 56 -3.99 -0.22 20.97
C ALA A 56 -4.99 -1.38 20.85
N ARG A 57 -6.17 -1.12 20.26
CA ARG A 57 -7.14 -2.17 19.96
C ARG A 57 -6.63 -3.14 18.90
N LEU A 58 -6.03 -2.62 17.82
CA LEU A 58 -5.42 -3.45 16.78
C LEU A 58 -4.30 -4.35 17.34
N GLY A 59 -3.46 -3.81 18.22
CA GLY A 59 -2.42 -4.58 18.91
C GLY A 59 -2.98 -5.70 19.78
N LYS A 60 -4.06 -5.46 20.52
CA LYS A 60 -4.77 -6.50 21.29
C LYS A 60 -5.32 -7.60 20.39
N CYS A 61 -5.90 -7.24 19.25
CA CYS A 61 -6.38 -8.21 18.27
C CYS A 61 -5.22 -9.03 17.70
N LEU A 62 -4.10 -8.40 17.32
CA LEU A 62 -2.92 -9.09 16.80
C LEU A 62 -2.33 -10.08 17.81
N ALA A 63 -2.37 -9.76 19.11
CA ALA A 63 -1.83 -10.62 20.16
C ALA A 63 -2.49 -12.03 20.16
N VAL A 64 -3.80 -12.11 19.96
CA VAL A 64 -4.57 -13.37 19.95
C VAL A 64 -4.89 -13.89 18.56
N PHE A 65 -4.59 -13.11 17.51
CA PHE A 65 -4.86 -13.48 16.13
C PHE A 65 -3.94 -14.61 15.65
N MET A 66 -4.53 -15.51 14.87
CA MET A 66 -3.87 -16.55 14.09
C MET A 66 -4.55 -16.59 12.72
N PRO A 67 -3.85 -16.40 11.60
CA PRO A 67 -4.48 -16.36 10.28
C PRO A 67 -4.98 -17.74 9.82
N GLU A 68 -5.84 -17.76 8.80
CA GLU A 68 -6.49 -18.98 8.30
C GLU A 68 -5.49 -20.07 7.93
N PHE A 69 -4.38 -19.72 7.27
CA PHE A 69 -3.35 -20.68 6.84
C PHE A 69 -2.58 -21.33 8.00
N VAL A 70 -2.63 -20.74 9.20
CA VAL A 70 -2.02 -21.29 10.42
C VAL A 70 -3.02 -22.15 11.17
N ARG A 71 -4.30 -21.78 11.18
CA ARG A 71 -5.38 -22.56 11.83
C ARG A 71 -5.78 -23.80 11.02
N ASP A 72 -5.35 -23.92 9.78
CA ASP A 72 -5.71 -25.03 8.91
C ASP A 72 -5.02 -26.33 9.33
N GLU A 73 -5.73 -27.16 10.09
CA GLU A 73 -5.30 -28.50 10.50
C GLU A 73 -5.55 -29.57 9.41
N SER A 74 -6.19 -29.21 8.28
CA SER A 74 -6.46 -30.17 7.20
C SER A 74 -5.24 -30.48 6.31
N ILE A 75 -4.13 -29.75 6.50
CA ILE A 75 -2.86 -29.99 5.83
C ILE A 75 -1.99 -30.97 6.63
N ASP A 76 -1.07 -31.63 5.94
CA ASP A 76 -0.13 -32.57 6.59
C ASP A 76 0.65 -31.91 7.74
N LEU A 77 0.93 -32.69 8.79
CA LEU A 77 1.50 -32.24 10.05
C LEU A 77 2.80 -31.45 9.87
N TYR A 78 3.65 -31.86 8.91
CA TYR A 78 4.90 -31.16 8.64
C TYR A 78 4.64 -29.75 8.08
N TRP A 79 3.71 -29.61 7.15
CA TRP A 79 3.35 -28.32 6.55
C TRP A 79 2.61 -27.42 7.53
N HIS A 80 1.75 -28.01 8.38
CA HIS A 80 1.09 -27.28 9.46
C HIS A 80 2.12 -26.70 10.43
N GLN A 81 3.05 -27.51 10.94
CA GLN A 81 4.09 -27.04 11.84
C GLN A 81 4.95 -25.95 11.21
N ARG A 82 5.33 -26.11 9.93
CA ARG A 82 6.07 -25.07 9.20
C ARG A 82 5.30 -23.75 9.11
N ASN A 83 3.99 -23.78 8.90
CA ASN A 83 3.16 -22.57 8.87
C ASN A 83 3.09 -21.90 10.25
N VAL A 84 2.94 -22.69 11.31
CA VAL A 84 2.95 -22.22 12.71
C VAL A 84 4.30 -21.57 13.05
N ASP A 85 5.41 -22.21 12.71
CA ASP A 85 6.75 -21.68 12.96
C ASP A 85 6.98 -20.38 12.19
N ARG A 86 6.65 -20.36 10.89
CA ARG A 86 6.73 -19.16 10.05
C ARG A 86 5.87 -18.02 10.59
N TRP A 87 4.67 -18.31 11.06
CA TRP A 87 3.79 -17.32 11.67
C TRP A 87 4.42 -16.68 12.91
N ASN A 88 4.89 -17.50 13.85
CA ASN A 88 5.41 -17.02 15.12
C ASN A 88 6.78 -16.35 14.99
N GLN A 89 7.64 -16.85 14.10
CA GLN A 89 9.04 -16.38 14.01
C GLN A 89 9.24 -15.27 12.99
N LEU A 90 8.39 -15.16 11.95
CA LEU A 90 8.61 -14.25 10.84
C LEU A 90 7.43 -13.31 10.59
N VAL A 91 6.24 -13.85 10.36
CA VAL A 91 5.10 -13.06 9.87
C VAL A 91 4.53 -12.16 10.96
N LYS A 92 4.18 -12.72 12.12
CA LYS A 92 3.58 -11.95 13.23
C LYS A 92 4.52 -10.84 13.74
N PRO A 93 5.84 -11.07 13.94
CA PRO A 93 6.77 -9.99 14.30
C PRO A 93 6.85 -8.88 13.25
N ARG A 94 6.91 -9.23 11.95
CA ARG A 94 6.92 -8.23 10.86
C ARG A 94 5.65 -7.39 10.84
N LEU A 95 4.48 -8.00 11.06
CA LEU A 95 3.21 -7.28 11.16
C LEU A 95 3.19 -6.32 12.35
N ALA A 96 3.63 -6.79 13.53
CA ALA A 96 3.68 -5.97 14.73
C ALA A 96 4.58 -4.74 14.51
N GLN A 97 5.78 -4.94 13.97
CA GLN A 97 6.72 -3.86 13.68
C GLN A 97 6.14 -2.86 12.66
N ALA A 98 5.53 -3.33 11.57
CA ALA A 98 4.95 -2.43 10.57
C ALA A 98 3.81 -1.58 11.13
N ILE A 99 2.94 -2.18 11.97
CA ILE A 99 1.85 -1.46 12.65
C ILE A 99 2.42 -0.42 13.63
N GLU A 100 3.42 -0.80 14.42
CA GLU A 100 4.13 0.10 15.33
C GLU A 100 4.80 1.25 14.58
N ASP A 101 5.51 0.97 13.49
CA ASP A 101 6.19 1.98 12.70
C ASP A 101 5.21 3.00 12.11
N TYR A 102 4.04 2.53 11.64
CA TYR A 102 3.03 3.40 11.07
C TYR A 102 2.31 4.25 12.12
N TYR A 103 1.86 3.67 13.23
CA TYR A 103 1.01 4.38 14.21
C TYR A 103 1.77 5.02 15.38
N ILE A 104 2.93 4.47 15.76
CA ILE A 104 3.68 4.86 16.97
C ILE A 104 4.96 5.61 16.58
N ASN A 105 5.73 5.10 15.62
CA ASN A 105 7.03 5.68 15.26
C ASN A 105 6.93 6.78 14.18
N GLY A 106 5.77 7.43 14.04
CA GLY A 106 5.60 8.60 13.18
C GLY A 106 5.45 8.29 11.68
N GLY A 107 5.27 7.03 11.29
CA GLY A 107 5.17 6.63 9.87
C GLY A 107 3.98 7.26 9.16
N LYS A 108 2.83 7.39 9.83
CA LYS A 108 1.65 8.06 9.30
C LYS A 108 1.88 9.55 9.05
N GLU A 109 2.50 10.25 9.99
CA GLU A 109 2.84 11.67 9.90
C GLU A 109 3.86 11.91 8.78
N LYS A 110 4.87 11.03 8.69
CA LYS A 110 5.85 11.04 7.61
C LYS A 110 5.18 10.85 6.25
N MET A 111 4.29 9.88 6.10
CA MET A 111 3.54 9.65 4.85
C MET A 111 2.71 10.88 4.47
N ALA A 112 2.03 11.50 5.42
CA ALA A 112 1.26 12.72 5.17
C ALA A 112 2.17 13.89 4.73
N SER A 113 3.34 14.03 5.36
CA SER A 113 4.36 15.01 4.99
C SER A 113 4.92 14.75 3.59
N ASP A 114 5.25 13.50 3.26
CA ASP A 114 5.77 13.10 1.95
C ASP A 114 4.78 13.44 0.82
N VAL A 115 3.48 13.18 1.02
CA VAL A 115 2.43 13.58 0.08
C VAL A 115 2.42 15.10 -0.11
N GLN A 116 2.47 15.87 0.97
CA GLN A 116 2.45 17.33 0.89
C GLN A 116 3.67 17.88 0.15
N ASN A 117 4.87 17.42 0.53
CA ASN A 117 6.12 17.88 -0.04
C ASN A 117 6.21 17.52 -1.52
N CYS A 118 5.85 16.28 -1.89
CA CYS A 118 5.82 15.85 -3.29
C CYS A 118 4.92 16.76 -4.14
N LEU A 119 3.68 17.03 -3.69
CA LEU A 119 2.76 17.87 -4.42
C LEU A 119 3.24 19.32 -4.51
N SER A 120 3.78 19.89 -3.42
CA SER A 120 4.32 21.24 -3.42
C SER A 120 5.59 21.41 -4.27
N GLU A 121 6.45 20.40 -4.31
CA GLU A 121 7.60 20.38 -5.22
C GLU A 121 7.14 20.38 -6.68
N LEU A 122 6.12 19.60 -7.03
CA LEU A 122 5.55 19.61 -8.38
C LEU A 122 4.87 20.94 -8.72
N GLU A 123 4.16 21.55 -7.78
CA GLU A 123 3.57 22.89 -7.93
C GLU A 123 4.65 23.96 -8.20
N SER A 124 5.82 23.84 -7.56
CA SER A 124 6.96 24.74 -7.82
C SER A 124 7.50 24.68 -9.26
N LEU A 125 7.23 23.59 -9.99
CA LEU A 125 7.58 23.41 -11.40
C LEU A 125 6.52 23.98 -12.36
N GLY A 126 5.51 24.66 -11.83
CA GLY A 126 4.41 25.27 -12.60
C GLY A 126 3.20 24.35 -12.79
N MET A 127 3.14 23.22 -12.08
CA MET A 127 1.91 22.44 -11.99
C MET A 127 0.87 23.17 -11.14
N VAL A 128 -0.39 23.03 -11.52
CA VAL A 128 -1.55 23.50 -10.77
C VAL A 128 -2.40 22.29 -10.40
N ILE A 129 -2.85 22.26 -9.13
CA ILE A 129 -3.74 21.23 -8.61
C ILE A 129 -5.07 21.86 -8.22
N ASP A 130 -6.08 21.71 -9.05
CA ASP A 130 -7.46 21.96 -8.64
C ASP A 130 -7.86 20.88 -7.63
N GLY A 131 -8.47 21.27 -6.50
CA GLY A 131 -8.86 20.32 -5.46
C GLY A 131 -7.70 19.79 -4.60
N ARG A 132 -6.63 20.59 -4.39
CA ARG A 132 -5.43 20.23 -3.60
C ARG A 132 -5.70 19.58 -2.23
N GLU A 133 -6.70 20.06 -1.51
CA GLU A 133 -7.10 19.49 -0.21
C GLU A 133 -7.71 18.10 -0.36
N ALA A 134 -8.56 17.89 -1.38
CA ALA A 134 -9.16 16.59 -1.67
C ALA A 134 -8.10 15.55 -2.09
N VAL A 135 -7.13 15.96 -2.91
CA VAL A 135 -5.97 15.13 -3.28
C VAL A 135 -5.20 14.70 -2.03
N THR A 136 -4.85 15.66 -1.18
CA THR A 136 -4.15 15.39 0.09
C THR A 136 -4.91 14.37 0.92
N ALA A 137 -6.20 14.62 1.15
CA ALA A 137 -7.01 13.80 2.03
C ALA A 137 -7.13 12.36 1.50
N ARG A 138 -7.19 12.20 0.18
CA ARG A 138 -7.27 10.90 -0.48
C ARG A 138 -5.94 10.14 -0.43
N LEU A 139 -4.85 10.78 -0.83
CA LEU A 139 -3.52 10.18 -0.83
C LEU A 139 -3.02 9.89 0.59
N GLY A 140 -3.33 10.73 1.57
CA GLY A 140 -2.98 10.51 2.97
C GLY A 140 -3.70 9.33 3.64
N ARG A 141 -4.58 8.62 2.93
CA ARG A 141 -5.37 7.49 3.44
C ARG A 141 -5.22 6.24 2.59
N CYS A 142 -4.20 6.14 1.73
CA CYS A 142 -3.93 4.95 0.95
C CYS A 142 -2.42 4.80 0.73
N ASN A 143 -2.02 3.72 0.05
CA ASN A 143 -0.70 3.65 -0.56
C ASN A 143 -0.64 4.69 -1.69
N TRP A 144 -0.26 5.91 -1.34
CA TRP A 144 -0.36 7.06 -2.23
C TRP A 144 0.53 6.96 -3.47
N LYS A 145 1.64 6.22 -3.38
CA LYS A 145 2.58 6.03 -4.50
C LYS A 145 1.91 5.31 -5.67
N ASP A 146 1.16 4.24 -5.36
CA ASP A 146 0.42 3.46 -6.35
C ASP A 146 -0.94 4.09 -6.73
N ASN A 147 -1.33 5.15 -6.03
CA ASN A 147 -2.63 5.82 -6.23
C ASN A 147 -2.52 7.23 -6.81
N LEU A 148 -1.35 7.85 -6.87
CA LEU A 148 -1.20 9.22 -7.40
C LEU A 148 -1.77 9.35 -8.81
N VAL A 149 -1.36 8.46 -9.72
CA VAL A 149 -1.84 8.43 -11.10
C VAL A 149 -3.33 8.12 -11.16
N ARG A 150 -3.83 7.21 -10.32
CA ARG A 150 -5.27 6.89 -10.26
C ARG A 150 -6.09 8.11 -9.83
N VAL A 151 -5.63 8.84 -8.82
CA VAL A 151 -6.27 10.08 -8.35
C VAL A 151 -6.23 11.15 -9.45
N MET A 152 -5.11 11.28 -10.16
CA MET A 152 -4.99 12.19 -11.31
C MET A 152 -5.99 11.87 -12.43
N LEU A 153 -6.10 10.59 -12.81
CA LEU A 153 -6.94 10.15 -13.93
C LEU A 153 -8.43 10.14 -13.60
N MET A 154 -8.79 9.71 -12.38
CA MET A 154 -10.19 9.46 -12.00
C MET A 154 -10.77 10.50 -11.05
N GLY A 155 -9.98 11.45 -10.56
CA GLY A 155 -10.43 12.45 -9.57
C GLY A 155 -11.32 13.57 -10.11
N ARG A 156 -11.53 13.67 -11.43
CA ARG A 156 -12.32 14.75 -12.05
C ARG A 156 -13.73 14.94 -11.46
N PRO A 157 -14.52 13.89 -11.15
CA PRO A 157 -15.83 14.03 -10.51
C PRO A 157 -15.76 14.64 -9.11
N GLU A 158 -14.61 14.55 -8.45
CA GLU A 158 -14.33 15.10 -7.11
C GLU A 158 -13.72 16.51 -7.18
N GLY A 159 -13.68 17.12 -8.38
CA GLY A 159 -13.07 18.43 -8.59
C GLY A 159 -11.54 18.41 -8.64
N ILE A 160 -10.91 17.23 -8.71
CA ILE A 160 -9.46 17.08 -8.76
C ILE A 160 -8.98 17.17 -10.21
N ARG A 161 -8.03 18.08 -10.49
CA ARG A 161 -7.34 18.18 -11.79
C ARG A 161 -5.89 18.59 -11.59
N PHE A 162 -5.01 17.90 -12.30
CA PHE A 162 -3.59 18.25 -12.41
C PHE A 162 -3.35 18.77 -13.81
N HIS A 163 -2.78 19.96 -13.93
CA HIS A 163 -2.43 20.55 -15.23
C HIS A 163 -1.25 21.50 -15.08
N ALA A 164 -0.57 21.81 -16.17
CA ALA A 164 0.46 22.83 -16.22
C ALA A 164 0.16 23.80 -17.38
N PRO A 165 0.41 25.11 -17.22
CA PRO A 165 0.35 26.05 -18.33
C PRO A 165 1.32 25.67 -19.45
N LEU A 166 0.98 25.97 -20.70
CA LEU A 166 1.83 25.66 -21.87
C LEU A 166 3.28 26.16 -21.72
N SER A 167 3.49 27.31 -21.08
CA SER A 167 4.82 27.87 -20.78
C SER A 167 5.67 26.96 -19.88
N CYS A 168 5.03 26.12 -19.08
CA CYS A 168 5.65 25.19 -18.14
C CYS A 168 5.80 23.77 -18.74
N CYS A 169 5.19 23.48 -19.90
CA CYS A 169 5.24 22.18 -20.59
C CYS A 169 6.51 22.02 -21.44
N ASN A 170 7.68 22.29 -20.88
CA ASN A 170 8.98 22.12 -21.54
C ASN A 170 9.74 20.90 -20.99
N THR A 171 10.75 20.41 -21.74
CA THR A 171 11.51 19.21 -21.37
C THR A 171 12.22 19.34 -20.03
N VAL A 172 12.64 20.55 -19.63
CA VAL A 172 13.31 20.79 -18.34
C VAL A 172 12.35 20.52 -17.19
N ASN A 173 11.14 21.07 -17.24
CA ASN A 173 10.12 20.85 -16.21
C ASN A 173 9.60 19.42 -16.20
N GLN A 174 9.46 18.79 -17.37
CA GLN A 174 9.09 17.37 -17.47
C GLN A 174 10.12 16.48 -16.77
N ASN A 175 11.41 16.69 -17.03
CA ASN A 175 12.50 15.95 -16.38
C ASN A 175 12.58 16.26 -14.88
N ALA A 176 12.39 17.52 -14.49
CA ALA A 176 12.37 17.90 -13.08
C ALA A 176 11.19 17.25 -12.32
N ALA A 177 10.02 17.18 -12.93
CA ALA A 177 8.85 16.52 -12.38
C ALA A 177 9.08 15.00 -12.23
N ALA A 178 9.67 14.36 -13.25
CA ALA A 178 10.07 12.96 -13.16
C ALA A 178 11.03 12.73 -11.99
N ASN A 179 12.08 13.57 -11.87
CA ASN A 179 13.05 13.48 -10.77
C ASN A 179 12.42 13.67 -9.39
N VAL A 180 11.41 14.54 -9.24
CA VAL A 180 10.64 14.67 -7.99
C VAL A 180 9.98 13.34 -7.66
N LEU A 181 9.21 12.77 -8.60
CA LEU A 181 8.48 11.53 -8.37
C LEU A 181 9.41 10.33 -8.11
N GLU A 182 10.57 10.28 -8.75
CA GLU A 182 11.60 9.26 -8.50
C GLU A 182 12.15 9.32 -7.07
N ARG A 183 12.38 10.53 -6.51
CA ARG A 183 12.85 10.68 -5.11
C ARG A 183 11.88 10.07 -4.09
N TYR A 184 10.58 10.08 -4.41
CA TYR A 184 9.57 9.45 -3.57
C TYR A 184 9.35 7.96 -3.87
N ASN A 185 10.16 7.38 -4.78
CA ASN A 185 10.12 5.97 -5.19
C ASN A 185 8.80 5.57 -5.86
N LEU A 186 8.26 6.41 -6.74
CA LEU A 186 7.17 5.98 -7.61
C LEU A 186 7.69 5.06 -8.71
N ASN A 187 6.83 4.16 -9.21
CA ASN A 187 7.19 3.26 -10.29
C ASN A 187 7.34 4.04 -11.62
N GLN A 188 8.26 3.60 -12.48
CA GLN A 188 8.64 4.32 -13.70
C GLN A 188 7.48 4.49 -14.70
N SER A 189 6.58 3.50 -14.76
CA SER A 189 5.37 3.57 -15.59
C SER A 189 4.41 4.68 -15.14
N ASP A 190 4.22 4.84 -13.84
CA ASP A 190 3.34 5.87 -13.28
C ASP A 190 3.97 7.25 -13.42
N ILE A 191 5.29 7.36 -13.27
CA ILE A 191 6.02 8.61 -13.52
C ILE A 191 5.80 9.08 -14.97
N GLY A 192 6.05 8.19 -15.94
CA GLY A 192 5.85 8.51 -17.35
C GLY A 192 4.39 8.89 -17.65
N THR A 193 3.43 8.15 -17.08
CA THR A 193 2.00 8.44 -17.23
C THR A 193 1.63 9.80 -16.63
N PHE A 194 2.12 10.10 -15.43
CA PHE A 194 1.84 11.36 -14.74
C PHE A 194 2.37 12.56 -15.55
N VAL A 195 3.66 12.54 -15.87
CA VAL A 195 4.32 13.65 -16.59
C VAL A 195 3.67 13.87 -17.96
N ALA A 196 3.34 12.80 -18.69
CA ALA A 196 2.71 12.90 -20.00
C ALA A 196 1.27 13.44 -19.97
N ASN A 197 0.57 13.37 -18.84
CA ASN A 197 -0.78 13.91 -18.70
C ASN A 197 -0.80 15.33 -18.14
N VAL A 198 0.16 15.69 -17.28
CA VAL A 198 0.16 16.98 -16.58
C VAL A 198 0.96 18.04 -17.34
N PHE A 199 2.12 17.68 -17.88
CA PHE A 199 3.07 18.61 -18.51
C PHE A 199 3.09 18.47 -20.04
N ARG A 200 1.96 18.06 -20.63
CA ARG A 200 1.82 18.01 -22.10
C ARG A 200 1.39 19.38 -22.61
N GLY A 201 2.16 19.92 -23.56
CA GLY A 201 1.76 21.05 -24.38
C GLY A 201 0.76 20.65 -25.44
#